data_AF-A0A8S3EZ16-F1
#
_entry.id   AF-A0A8S3EZ16-F1
#
_cell.length_a   1.000
_cell.length_b   1.000
_cell.length_c   1.000
_cell.angle_alpha   90.00
_cell.angle_beta   90.00
_cell.angle_gamma   90.00
#
_symmetry.space_group_name_H-M   'P 1'
#
loop_
_entity.id
_entity.type
_entity.pdbx_description
1 polymer ?
#
loop_
_entity_poly.entity_id
_entity_poly.type
_entity_poly.pdbx_seq_one_letter_code
_entity_poly.pdbx_strand_id
1 'polypeptide(L)'
;PILIPIWKYVDQLKDNRSGRKRTLLEFIYENPTLSSTCFTDEEQKQLSFLVREALVQGNVLVIFEGLDEVPAHVDRSDLMKEINTLLERGIDYDVIHDKLTYSVYEKKEINNTKDPLFGNRFIITSRIEGNYFEDINFYIPRLIIEDMTNDALKLFCNSYMKYISTEAGRSTEEYNMDQLYDAITQNKDIFHLAINPQLASVVAGVYTQYDDKLPEKRIDLYEKAIEKMIERLVFPCIDNSVNYVSKEFGLNSTLIWSIMQEIAEYLHSKVEGLSEKVLQETIRKCLIDYQTRSSENLLMSLDDFVAKLVDIFKYQAGLFNEFGQNSFRFIHRTFQEYLAAKSIIYSNGSERSEDMIYEIIKS
;
A
#
# COMPACT_ATOMS: atom_id res chain seq x y z
N PRO A 1 -16.56 -1.41 -14.05
CA PRO A 1 -16.34 -0.91 -12.67
C PRO A 1 -15.29 0.19 -12.72
N ILE A 2 -15.37 1.17 -11.83
CA ILE A 2 -14.43 2.29 -11.74
C ILE A 2 -13.81 2.23 -10.35
N LEU A 3 -12.48 2.13 -10.27
CA LEU A 3 -11.76 2.16 -9.00
C LEU A 3 -11.23 3.58 -8.77
N ILE A 4 -11.59 4.16 -7.63
CA ILE A 4 -11.24 5.51 -7.22
C ILE A 4 -10.46 5.43 -5.90
N PRO A 5 -9.12 5.51 -5.94
CA PRO A 5 -8.32 5.71 -4.74
C PRO A 5 -8.67 7.06 -4.12
N ILE A 6 -9.22 7.06 -2.90
CA ILE A 6 -9.75 8.26 -2.26
C ILE A 6 -8.68 9.35 -2.13
N TRP A 7 -7.44 8.95 -1.85
CA TRP A 7 -6.32 9.88 -1.76
C TRP A 7 -6.11 10.70 -3.03
N LYS A 8 -6.38 10.16 -4.24
CA LYS A 8 -6.19 10.89 -5.51
C LYS A 8 -7.17 12.05 -5.63
N TYR A 9 -8.42 11.81 -5.25
CA TYR A 9 -9.43 12.87 -5.21
C TYR A 9 -9.08 13.94 -4.16
N VAL A 10 -8.68 13.50 -2.97
CA VAL A 10 -8.26 14.41 -1.90
C VAL A 10 -7.05 15.26 -2.30
N ASP A 11 -6.10 14.69 -3.00
CA ASP A 11 -4.92 15.42 -3.47
C ASP A 11 -5.29 16.51 -4.47
N GLN A 12 -6.24 16.22 -5.37
CA GLN A 12 -6.80 17.22 -6.28
C GLN A 12 -7.47 18.38 -5.53
N LEU A 13 -8.14 18.14 -4.40
CA LEU A 13 -8.74 19.20 -3.59
C LEU A 13 -7.70 20.19 -3.02
N LYS A 14 -6.42 19.79 -2.95
CA LYS A 14 -5.30 20.67 -2.54
C LYS A 14 -4.78 21.54 -3.68
N ASP A 15 -4.95 21.13 -4.94
CA ASP A 15 -4.37 21.82 -6.09
C ASP A 15 -5.17 23.08 -6.43
N ASN A 16 -4.93 24.13 -5.65
CA ASN A 16 -5.52 25.47 -5.80
C ASN A 16 -5.11 26.20 -7.10
N ARG A 17 -4.26 25.62 -7.94
CA ARG A 17 -3.74 26.27 -9.16
C ARG A 17 -4.82 26.59 -10.19
N SER A 18 -5.94 25.87 -10.18
CA SER A 18 -7.03 26.04 -11.16
C SER A 18 -8.19 26.91 -10.67
N GLY A 19 -8.22 27.30 -9.39
CA GLY A 19 -9.28 28.13 -8.80
C GLY A 19 -10.67 27.47 -8.71
N ARG A 20 -10.87 26.27 -9.27
CA ARG A 20 -12.12 25.50 -9.22
C ARG A 20 -11.87 24.15 -8.57
N LYS A 21 -12.44 23.93 -7.38
CA LYS A 21 -12.53 22.60 -6.77
C LYS A 21 -13.41 21.72 -7.64
N ARG A 22 -12.90 20.57 -8.10
CA ARG A 22 -13.73 19.58 -8.81
C ARG A 22 -14.52 18.77 -7.80
N THR A 23 -15.77 18.50 -8.12
CA THR A 23 -16.63 17.60 -7.33
C THR A 23 -16.16 16.15 -7.46
N LEU A 24 -16.57 15.28 -6.55
CA LEU A 24 -16.25 13.85 -6.65
C LEU A 24 -16.88 13.23 -7.90
N LEU A 25 -18.07 13.70 -8.30
CA LEU A 25 -18.73 13.27 -9.53
C LEU A 25 -17.92 13.64 -10.78
N GLU A 26 -17.40 14.87 -10.85
CA GLU A 26 -16.49 15.31 -11.91
C GLU A 26 -15.24 14.44 -11.95
N PHE A 27 -14.65 14.16 -10.79
CA PHE A 27 -13.45 13.32 -10.69
C PHE A 27 -13.65 11.91 -11.25
N ILE A 28 -14.80 11.28 -10.97
CA ILE A 28 -15.10 9.90 -11.41
C ILE A 28 -15.08 9.77 -12.93
N TYR A 29 -15.74 10.67 -13.66
CA TYR A 29 -15.80 10.55 -15.13
C TYR A 29 -14.58 11.13 -15.83
N GLU A 30 -13.81 12.02 -15.19
CA GLU A 30 -12.55 12.53 -15.73
C GLU A 30 -11.40 11.53 -15.56
N ASN A 31 -11.52 10.61 -14.60
CA ASN A 31 -10.52 9.58 -14.31
C ASN A 31 -11.15 8.18 -14.40
N PRO A 32 -11.65 7.78 -15.59
CA PRO A 32 -12.38 6.52 -15.75
C PRO A 32 -11.47 5.27 -15.60
N THR A 33 -10.15 5.47 -15.54
CA THR A 33 -9.14 4.42 -15.50
C THR A 33 -8.10 4.68 -14.42
N LEU A 34 -7.57 3.63 -13.82
CA LEU A 34 -6.52 3.72 -12.80
C LEU A 34 -5.17 4.22 -13.34
N SER A 35 -4.90 3.95 -14.61
CA SER A 35 -3.65 4.29 -15.29
C SER A 35 -3.92 5.19 -16.49
N SER A 36 -3.41 6.42 -16.44
CA SER A 36 -3.42 7.35 -17.57
C SER A 36 -2.40 6.96 -18.66
N THR A 37 -1.53 5.97 -18.41
CA THR A 37 -0.42 5.63 -19.32
C THR A 37 -0.82 4.69 -20.46
N CYS A 38 -2.03 4.11 -20.40
CA CYS A 38 -2.48 3.12 -21.39
C CYS A 38 -3.43 3.68 -22.45
N PHE A 39 -3.82 4.96 -22.34
CA PHE A 39 -4.82 5.57 -23.21
C PHE A 39 -4.35 6.93 -23.71
N THR A 40 -4.53 7.16 -25.00
CA THR A 40 -4.39 8.49 -25.62
C THR A 40 -5.41 9.48 -25.07
N ASP A 41 -5.16 10.78 -25.22
CA ASP A 41 -6.09 11.83 -24.79
C ASP A 41 -7.48 11.69 -25.43
N GLU A 42 -7.55 11.16 -26.66
CA GLU A 42 -8.82 10.94 -27.36
C GLU A 42 -9.58 9.74 -26.79
N GLU A 43 -8.90 8.63 -26.51
CA GLU A 43 -9.51 7.46 -25.87
C GLU A 43 -9.99 7.78 -24.46
N GLN A 44 -9.25 8.58 -23.69
CA GLN A 44 -9.67 9.05 -22.38
C GLN A 44 -10.96 9.88 -22.46
N LYS A 45 -11.10 10.76 -23.46
CA LYS A 45 -12.33 11.53 -23.69
C LYS A 45 -13.51 10.62 -24.05
N GLN A 46 -13.30 9.63 -24.92
CA GLN A 46 -14.34 8.68 -25.28
C GLN A 46 -14.79 7.84 -24.07
N LEU A 47 -13.85 7.36 -23.25
CA LEU A 47 -14.14 6.66 -22.00
C LEU A 47 -14.89 7.55 -21.02
N SER A 48 -14.50 8.82 -20.89
CA SER A 48 -15.19 9.80 -20.05
C SER A 48 -16.65 9.96 -20.48
N PHE A 49 -16.92 10.06 -21.79
CA PHE A 49 -18.27 10.13 -22.34
C PHE A 49 -19.09 8.87 -22.00
N LEU A 50 -18.52 7.68 -22.22
CA LEU A 50 -19.18 6.41 -21.89
C LEU A 50 -19.50 6.30 -20.39
N VAL A 51 -18.59 6.74 -19.53
CA VAL A 51 -18.82 6.77 -18.08
C VAL A 51 -19.91 7.76 -17.71
N ARG A 52 -19.98 8.95 -18.33
CA ARG A 52 -21.05 9.91 -18.08
C ARG A 52 -22.43 9.32 -18.39
N GLU A 53 -22.58 8.70 -19.57
CA GLU A 53 -23.82 8.03 -19.97
C GLU A 53 -24.20 6.90 -19.00
N ALA A 54 -23.24 6.06 -18.63
CA ALA A 54 -23.48 4.95 -17.71
C ALA A 54 -23.87 5.43 -16.29
N LEU A 55 -23.28 6.54 -15.82
CA LEU A 55 -23.61 7.15 -14.53
C LEU A 55 -25.05 7.66 -14.50
N VAL A 56 -25.51 8.32 -15.57
CA VAL A 56 -26.91 8.78 -15.69
C VAL A 56 -27.88 7.60 -15.75
N GLN A 57 -27.52 6.54 -16.48
CA GLN A 57 -28.34 5.33 -16.58
C GLN A 57 -28.36 4.49 -15.29
N GLY A 58 -27.50 4.80 -14.31
CA GLY A 58 -27.42 4.02 -13.07
C GLY A 58 -26.76 2.66 -13.25
N ASN A 59 -25.84 2.50 -14.22
CA ASN A 59 -25.24 1.21 -14.58
C ASN A 59 -23.76 1.08 -14.19
N VAL A 60 -23.25 1.96 -13.32
CA VAL A 60 -21.85 1.95 -12.90
C VAL A 60 -21.68 1.28 -11.54
N LEU A 61 -20.62 0.48 -11.40
CA LEU A 61 -20.07 0.08 -10.10
C LEU A 61 -18.83 0.94 -9.84
N VAL A 62 -18.86 1.76 -8.79
CA VAL A 62 -17.74 2.56 -8.31
C VAL A 62 -17.16 1.90 -7.06
N ILE A 63 -15.85 1.72 -7.00
CA ILE A 63 -15.11 1.19 -5.86
C ILE A 63 -14.26 2.34 -5.32
N PHE A 64 -14.61 2.84 -4.14
CA PHE A 64 -13.80 3.80 -3.40
C PHE A 64 -12.80 3.04 -2.54
N GLU A 65 -11.52 3.22 -2.85
CA GLU A 65 -10.43 2.52 -2.18
C GLU A 65 -9.77 3.42 -1.13
N GLY A 66 -9.63 2.90 0.08
CA GLY A 66 -8.77 3.50 1.12
C GLY A 66 -9.35 4.74 1.77
N LEU A 67 -10.54 4.65 2.39
CA LEU A 67 -11.12 5.79 3.13
C LEU A 67 -10.25 6.22 4.34
N ASP A 68 -9.44 5.30 4.89
CA ASP A 68 -8.47 5.60 5.95
C ASP A 68 -7.20 6.28 5.43
N GLU A 69 -7.04 6.38 4.11
CA GLU A 69 -5.85 6.93 3.46
C GLU A 69 -5.92 8.44 3.28
N VAL A 70 -6.97 9.08 3.78
CA VAL A 70 -7.10 10.54 3.78
C VAL A 70 -6.13 11.13 4.81
N PRO A 71 -5.14 11.95 4.42
CA PRO A 71 -4.19 12.54 5.36
C PRO A 71 -4.89 13.38 6.43
N ALA A 72 -4.36 13.37 7.66
CA ALA A 72 -5.00 14.01 8.81
C ALA A 72 -5.14 15.55 8.68
N HIS A 73 -4.27 16.19 7.91
CA HIS A 73 -4.31 17.64 7.65
C HIS A 73 -5.34 18.04 6.59
N VAL A 74 -5.97 17.09 5.90
CA VAL A 74 -7.04 17.36 4.96
C VAL A 74 -8.36 17.37 5.72
N ASP A 75 -9.13 18.44 5.55
CA ASP A 75 -10.51 18.48 6.03
C ASP A 75 -11.34 17.38 5.33
N ARG A 76 -11.62 16.31 6.07
CA ARG A 76 -12.44 15.18 5.64
C ARG A 76 -13.90 15.57 5.45
N SER A 77 -14.35 16.71 5.98
CA SER A 77 -15.75 17.12 5.88
C SER A 77 -16.18 17.37 4.44
N ASP A 78 -15.31 17.95 3.61
CA ASP A 78 -15.60 18.18 2.19
C ASP A 78 -15.69 16.85 1.42
N LEU A 79 -14.78 15.91 1.70
CA LEU A 79 -14.84 14.55 1.13
C LEU A 79 -16.13 13.83 1.52
N MET A 80 -16.47 13.81 2.81
CA MET A 80 -17.65 13.11 3.31
C MET A 80 -18.94 13.74 2.77
N LYS A 81 -19.01 15.07 2.62
CA LYS A 81 -20.15 15.74 1.96
C LYS A 81 -20.34 15.27 0.52
N GLU A 82 -19.24 15.16 -0.23
CA GLU A 82 -19.27 14.70 -1.63
C GLU A 82 -19.68 13.23 -1.74
N ILE A 83 -19.10 12.35 -0.91
CA ILE A 83 -19.49 10.94 -0.83
C ILE A 83 -20.98 10.80 -0.49
N ASN A 84 -21.45 11.49 0.56
CA ASN A 84 -22.86 11.44 0.95
C ASN A 84 -23.78 11.95 -0.15
N THR A 85 -23.44 13.07 -0.81
CA THR A 85 -24.23 13.61 -1.91
C THR A 85 -24.33 12.62 -3.07
N LEU A 86 -23.22 11.96 -3.41
CA LEU A 86 -23.15 10.94 -4.46
C LEU A 86 -23.99 9.71 -4.15
N LEU A 87 -23.99 9.27 -2.89
CA LEU A 87 -24.77 8.11 -2.43
C LEU A 87 -26.27 8.43 -2.34
N GLU A 88 -26.62 9.62 -1.88
CA GLU A 88 -28.01 10.02 -1.61
C GLU A 88 -28.79 10.46 -2.84
N ARG A 89 -28.14 11.00 -3.88
CA ARG A 89 -28.82 11.66 -5.01
C ARG A 89 -28.65 10.95 -6.34
N GLY A 90 -29.69 10.99 -7.17
CA GLY A 90 -29.62 10.64 -8.59
C GLY A 90 -28.58 11.48 -9.34
N ILE A 91 -28.11 11.00 -10.49
CA ILE A 91 -27.16 11.74 -11.34
C ILE A 91 -27.89 12.10 -12.64
N ASP A 92 -27.92 13.40 -12.93
CA ASP A 92 -28.53 13.97 -14.13
C ASP A 92 -27.47 14.65 -15.00
N TYR A 93 -27.77 14.81 -16.29
CA TYR A 93 -26.93 15.57 -17.21
C TYR A 93 -27.53 16.97 -17.44
N ASP A 94 -26.77 18.00 -17.07
CA ASP A 94 -27.11 19.40 -17.33
C ASP A 94 -26.65 19.79 -18.73
N VAL A 95 -27.60 19.82 -19.66
CA VAL A 95 -27.39 20.16 -21.08
C VAL A 95 -26.88 21.59 -21.25
N ILE A 96 -27.23 22.52 -20.34
CA ILE A 96 -26.86 23.94 -20.47
C ILE A 96 -25.37 24.12 -20.17
N HIS A 97 -24.88 23.41 -19.15
CA HIS A 97 -23.50 23.54 -18.68
C HIS A 97 -22.58 22.38 -19.11
N ASP A 98 -23.09 21.45 -19.94
CA ASP A 98 -22.38 20.26 -20.45
C ASP A 98 -21.64 19.48 -19.34
N LYS A 99 -22.36 19.19 -18.26
CA LYS A 99 -21.81 18.49 -17.09
C LYS A 99 -22.82 17.61 -16.39
N LEU A 100 -22.32 16.62 -15.66
CA LEU A 100 -23.16 15.89 -14.72
C LEU A 100 -23.46 16.75 -13.49
N THR A 101 -24.65 16.55 -12.94
CA THR A 101 -25.11 17.19 -11.71
C THR A 101 -25.87 16.17 -10.86
N TYR A 102 -26.07 16.49 -9.60
CA TYR A 102 -26.94 15.70 -8.75
C TYR A 102 -28.40 16.11 -8.94
N SER A 103 -29.28 15.12 -9.09
CA SER A 103 -30.70 15.36 -9.19
C SER A 103 -31.22 16.11 -7.95
N VAL A 104 -32.03 17.14 -8.19
CA VAL A 104 -32.66 17.93 -7.12
C VAL A 104 -33.88 17.21 -6.56
N TYR A 105 -34.51 16.34 -7.35
CA TYR A 105 -35.80 15.72 -7.05
C TYR A 105 -35.69 14.22 -6.71
N GLU A 106 -34.63 13.55 -7.16
CA GLU A 106 -34.47 12.11 -6.97
C GLU A 106 -33.48 11.77 -5.85
N LYS A 107 -34.02 11.23 -4.75
CA LYS A 107 -33.22 10.57 -3.71
C LYS A 107 -33.06 9.08 -4.03
N LYS A 108 -31.82 8.61 -4.13
CA LYS A 108 -31.47 7.20 -4.38
C LYS A 108 -31.97 6.26 -3.30
N GLU A 109 -32.00 6.69 -2.03
CA GLU A 109 -32.49 5.85 -0.92
C GLU A 109 -33.93 5.37 -1.16
N ILE A 110 -34.77 6.20 -1.79
CA ILE A 110 -36.17 5.88 -2.11
C ILE A 110 -36.28 4.95 -3.34
N ASN A 111 -35.30 5.00 -4.26
CA ASN A 111 -35.28 4.18 -5.47
C ASN A 111 -34.64 2.80 -5.22
N ASN A 112 -33.49 2.74 -4.53
CA ASN A 112 -32.81 1.49 -4.17
C ASN A 112 -33.62 0.62 -3.21
N THR A 113 -34.51 1.21 -2.40
CA THR A 113 -35.45 0.47 -1.54
C THR A 113 -36.60 -0.19 -2.32
N LYS A 114 -36.87 0.27 -3.55
CA LYS A 114 -37.91 -0.32 -4.42
C LYS A 114 -37.36 -1.38 -5.37
N ASP A 115 -36.13 -1.20 -5.86
CA ASP A 115 -35.43 -2.24 -6.64
C ASP A 115 -33.89 -2.09 -6.49
N PRO A 116 -33.21 -3.05 -5.82
CA PRO A 116 -31.76 -2.99 -5.59
C PRO A 116 -30.93 -3.22 -6.86
N LEU A 117 -31.54 -3.58 -7.99
CA LEU A 117 -30.87 -3.76 -9.28
C LEU A 117 -30.78 -2.47 -10.11
N PHE A 118 -31.46 -1.40 -9.70
CA PHE A 118 -31.44 -0.12 -10.41
C PHE A 118 -30.59 0.91 -9.66
N GLY A 119 -29.71 1.60 -10.40
CA GLY A 119 -28.87 2.67 -9.87
C GLY A 119 -27.40 2.29 -9.72
N ASN A 120 -26.55 3.32 -9.70
CA ASN A 120 -25.12 3.11 -9.53
C ASN A 120 -24.83 2.43 -8.19
N ARG A 121 -23.89 1.48 -8.21
CA ARG A 121 -23.47 0.67 -7.08
C ARG A 121 -22.13 1.15 -6.56
N PHE A 122 -21.94 1.03 -5.25
CA PHE A 122 -20.75 1.54 -4.57
C PHE A 122 -20.16 0.47 -3.66
N ILE A 123 -18.85 0.30 -3.71
CA ILE A 123 -18.06 -0.44 -2.72
C ILE A 123 -17.10 0.57 -2.09
N ILE A 124 -17.02 0.62 -0.77
CA ILE A 124 -16.11 1.52 -0.06
C ILE A 124 -15.23 0.67 0.84
N THR A 125 -13.91 0.78 0.69
CA THR A 125 -12.95 0.05 1.52
C THR A 125 -12.27 0.98 2.50
N SER A 126 -11.99 0.46 3.69
CA SER A 126 -11.25 1.17 4.73
C SER A 126 -10.71 0.16 5.74
N ARG A 127 -9.72 0.56 6.53
CA ARG A 127 -9.37 -0.17 7.75
C ARG A 127 -10.50 -0.11 8.78
N ILE A 128 -10.57 -1.14 9.62
CA ILE A 128 -11.55 -1.24 10.72
C ILE A 128 -11.30 -0.13 11.75
N GLU A 129 -10.04 0.22 11.97
CA GLU A 129 -9.62 1.30 12.88
C GLU A 129 -9.99 2.67 12.29
N GLY A 130 -10.71 3.50 13.04
CA GLY A 130 -10.94 4.92 12.68
C GLY A 130 -12.39 5.33 12.44
N ASN A 131 -13.35 4.41 12.56
CA ASN A 131 -14.80 4.68 12.50
C ASN A 131 -15.27 5.54 11.30
N TYR A 132 -14.54 5.51 10.19
CA TYR A 132 -14.77 6.40 9.04
C TYR A 132 -16.17 6.27 8.41
N PHE A 133 -16.84 5.14 8.63
CA PHE A 133 -18.19 4.89 8.13
C PHE A 133 -19.30 5.56 8.96
N GLU A 134 -18.99 6.13 10.14
CA GLU A 134 -19.99 6.86 10.95
C GLU A 134 -20.47 8.15 10.28
N ASP A 135 -19.63 8.77 9.46
CA ASP A 135 -19.95 10.00 8.73
C ASP A 135 -20.73 9.74 7.42
N ILE A 136 -21.01 8.48 7.09
CA ILE A 136 -21.80 8.11 5.91
C ILE A 136 -23.29 8.07 6.29
N ASN A 137 -24.05 9.04 5.78
CA ASN A 137 -25.48 9.24 6.06
C ASN A 137 -26.40 8.44 5.13
N PHE A 138 -25.86 7.43 4.45
CA PHE A 138 -26.59 6.54 3.55
C PHE A 138 -26.50 5.10 4.06
N TYR A 139 -27.59 4.33 3.95
CA TYR A 139 -27.55 2.93 4.35
C TYR A 139 -26.63 2.12 3.42
N ILE A 140 -25.49 1.70 3.96
CA ILE A 140 -24.54 0.78 3.32
C ILE A 140 -24.34 -0.42 4.25
N PRO A 141 -24.61 -1.66 3.81
CA PRO A 141 -24.25 -2.86 4.56
C PRO A 141 -22.76 -2.85 4.89
N ARG A 142 -22.43 -2.98 6.18
CA ARG A 142 -21.04 -3.06 6.63
C ARG A 142 -20.61 -4.52 6.64
N LEU A 143 -19.59 -4.83 5.84
CA LEU A 143 -19.00 -6.16 5.75
C LEU A 143 -17.57 -6.08 6.27
N ILE A 144 -17.19 -7.06 7.07
CA ILE A 144 -15.82 -7.22 7.56
C ILE A 144 -15.22 -8.44 6.85
N ILE A 145 -14.00 -8.30 6.35
CA ILE A 145 -13.26 -9.42 5.78
C ILE A 145 -12.77 -10.26 6.96
N GLU A 146 -13.25 -11.50 7.04
CA GLU A 146 -12.79 -12.46 8.03
C GLU A 146 -11.42 -13.02 7.67
N ASP A 147 -10.73 -13.55 8.67
CA ASP A 147 -9.52 -14.33 8.47
C ASP A 147 -9.80 -15.53 7.54
N MET A 148 -8.78 -15.96 6.79
CA MET A 148 -8.91 -17.12 5.91
C MET A 148 -9.27 -18.37 6.72
N THR A 149 -10.25 -19.11 6.21
CA THR A 149 -10.52 -20.46 6.68
C THR A 149 -9.34 -21.38 6.37
N ASN A 150 -9.27 -22.53 7.05
CA ASN A 150 -8.27 -23.55 6.77
C ASN A 150 -8.26 -24.00 5.30
N ASP A 151 -9.45 -24.10 4.69
CA ASP A 151 -9.60 -24.50 3.28
C ASP A 151 -9.07 -23.40 2.34
N ALA A 152 -9.35 -22.12 2.64
CA ALA A 152 -8.83 -21.00 1.88
C ALA A 152 -7.30 -20.89 2.00
N LEU A 153 -6.75 -21.07 3.20
CA LEU A 153 -5.31 -21.10 3.43
C LEU A 153 -4.65 -22.27 2.68
N LYS A 154 -5.24 -23.47 2.74
CA LYS A 154 -4.74 -24.63 1.99
C LYS A 154 -4.76 -24.38 0.48
N LEU A 155 -5.85 -23.80 -0.03
CA LEU A 155 -5.95 -23.43 -1.44
C LEU A 155 -4.89 -22.40 -1.85
N PHE A 156 -4.63 -21.41 -1.01
CA PHE A 156 -3.57 -20.43 -1.21
C PHE A 156 -2.20 -21.11 -1.28
N CYS A 157 -1.84 -21.91 -0.27
CA CYS A 157 -0.57 -22.63 -0.21
C CYS A 157 -0.38 -23.50 -1.46
N ASN A 158 -1.37 -24.31 -1.81
CA ASN A 158 -1.26 -25.23 -2.94
C ASN A 158 -1.14 -24.47 -4.27
N SER A 159 -1.85 -23.35 -4.42
CA SER A 159 -1.73 -22.50 -5.62
C SER A 159 -0.35 -21.86 -5.73
N TYR A 160 0.20 -21.38 -4.61
CA TYR A 160 1.53 -20.81 -4.54
C TYR A 160 2.64 -21.83 -4.85
N MET A 161 2.58 -23.01 -4.22
CA MET A 161 3.54 -24.10 -4.45
C MET A 161 3.50 -24.59 -5.89
N LYS A 162 2.32 -24.62 -6.50
CA LYS A 162 2.15 -24.97 -7.91
C LYS A 162 2.88 -23.98 -8.82
N TYR A 163 2.71 -22.68 -8.56
CA TYR A 163 3.38 -21.64 -9.31
C TYR A 163 4.91 -21.77 -9.22
N ILE A 164 5.45 -21.88 -7.99
CA ILE A 164 6.89 -22.00 -7.77
C ILE A 164 7.48 -23.25 -8.42
N SER A 165 6.79 -24.40 -8.36
CA SER A 165 7.25 -25.63 -9.02
C SER A 165 7.35 -25.48 -10.54
N THR A 166 6.38 -24.75 -11.14
CA THR A 166 6.34 -24.48 -12.58
C THR A 166 7.48 -23.56 -12.99
N GLU A 167 7.70 -22.46 -12.26
CA GLU A 167 8.78 -21.51 -12.52
C GLU A 167 10.17 -22.13 -12.37
N ALA A 168 10.35 -23.04 -11.41
CA ALA A 168 11.61 -23.73 -11.18
C ALA A 168 11.92 -24.82 -12.22
N GLY A 169 11.03 -25.07 -13.19
CA GLY A 169 11.17 -26.14 -14.18
C GLY A 169 11.19 -27.55 -13.56
N ARG A 170 10.67 -27.70 -12.33
CA ARG A 170 10.66 -28.97 -11.59
C ARG A 170 9.40 -29.76 -11.93
N SER A 171 9.52 -31.08 -12.00
CA SER A 171 8.35 -31.94 -12.24
C SER A 171 7.40 -31.90 -11.03
N THR A 172 6.10 -31.92 -11.28
CA THR A 172 5.05 -31.85 -10.24
C THR A 172 5.04 -33.08 -9.31
N GLU A 173 5.80 -34.13 -9.62
CA GLU A 173 5.86 -35.39 -8.89
C GLU A 173 6.86 -35.37 -7.72
N GLU A 174 7.79 -34.40 -7.67
CA GLU A 174 8.82 -34.29 -6.61
C GLU A 174 8.43 -33.35 -5.46
N TYR A 175 7.33 -32.59 -5.59
CA TYR A 175 6.96 -31.55 -4.64
C TYR A 175 5.66 -31.91 -3.92
N ASN A 176 5.71 -32.10 -2.60
CA ASN A 176 4.50 -32.31 -1.81
C ASN A 176 3.70 -31.00 -1.76
N MET A 177 2.59 -30.93 -2.48
CA MET A 177 1.76 -29.73 -2.59
C MET A 177 1.27 -29.19 -1.25
N ASP A 178 1.06 -30.08 -0.27
CA ASP A 178 0.55 -29.73 1.05
C ASP A 178 1.68 -29.30 2.01
N GLN A 179 2.96 -29.37 1.62
CA GLN A 179 4.09 -29.17 2.56
C GLN A 179 4.13 -27.78 3.21
N LEU A 180 3.80 -26.72 2.46
CA LEU A 180 3.74 -25.36 3.00
C LEU A 180 2.58 -25.24 3.99
N TYR A 181 1.41 -25.80 3.65
CA TYR A 181 0.26 -25.82 4.54
C TYR A 181 0.55 -26.60 5.83
N ASP A 182 1.19 -27.77 5.70
CA ASP A 182 1.61 -28.60 6.84
C ASP A 182 2.63 -27.85 7.72
N ALA A 183 3.62 -27.20 7.12
CA ALA A 183 4.62 -26.41 7.86
C ALA A 183 3.97 -25.25 8.63
N ILE A 184 3.01 -24.55 8.02
CA ILE A 184 2.26 -23.46 8.65
C ILE A 184 1.41 -24.00 9.81
N THR A 185 0.63 -25.06 9.58
CA THR A 185 -0.33 -25.58 10.57
C THR A 185 0.35 -26.28 11.76
N GLN A 186 1.55 -26.82 11.58
CA GLN A 186 2.36 -27.38 12.68
C GLN A 186 2.86 -26.31 13.66
N ASN A 187 2.99 -25.06 13.21
CA ASN A 187 3.43 -23.94 14.05
C ASN A 187 2.27 -22.97 14.34
N LYS A 188 1.72 -23.02 15.56
CA LYS A 188 0.58 -22.17 15.96
C LYS A 188 0.84 -20.68 15.78
N ASP A 189 2.03 -20.19 16.10
CA ASP A 189 2.36 -18.76 16.00
C ASP A 189 2.37 -18.30 14.55
N ILE A 190 2.90 -19.12 13.64
CA ILE A 190 2.92 -18.82 12.20
C ILE A 190 1.54 -19.02 11.58
N PHE A 191 0.79 -20.03 12.01
CA PHE A 191 -0.59 -20.25 11.59
C PHE A 191 -1.47 -19.02 11.85
N HIS A 192 -1.41 -18.45 13.06
CA HIS A 192 -2.17 -17.25 13.40
C HIS A 192 -1.79 -16.01 12.57
N LEU A 193 -0.62 -15.99 11.95
CA LEU A 193 -0.26 -14.96 10.97
C LEU A 193 -0.78 -15.31 9.58
N ALA A 194 -0.63 -16.56 9.16
CA ALA A 194 -0.94 -17.01 7.81
C ALA A 194 -2.44 -17.02 7.51
N ILE A 195 -3.33 -16.99 8.51
CA ILE A 195 -4.76 -16.80 8.28
C ILE A 195 -5.08 -15.39 7.72
N ASN A 196 -4.19 -14.41 7.87
CA ASN A 196 -4.30 -13.15 7.15
C ASN A 196 -3.74 -13.32 5.72
N PRO A 197 -4.52 -13.10 4.64
CA PRO A 197 -4.08 -13.33 3.26
C PRO A 197 -2.78 -12.61 2.88
N GLN A 198 -2.59 -11.38 3.38
CA GLN A 198 -1.41 -10.60 3.09
C GLN A 198 -0.17 -11.22 3.76
N LEU A 199 -0.28 -11.60 5.04
CA LEU A 199 0.82 -12.26 5.76
C LEU A 199 1.08 -13.69 5.28
N ALA A 200 0.06 -14.39 4.77
CA ALA A 200 0.24 -15.69 4.12
C ALA A 200 1.24 -15.61 2.97
N SER A 201 1.20 -14.51 2.19
CA SER A 201 2.17 -14.27 1.12
C SER A 201 3.59 -14.06 1.63
N VAL A 202 3.76 -13.39 2.77
CA VAL A 202 5.05 -13.21 3.43
C VAL A 202 5.59 -14.55 3.93
N VAL A 203 4.75 -15.34 4.61
CA VAL A 203 5.11 -16.67 5.12
C VAL A 203 5.55 -17.59 3.98
N ALA A 204 4.80 -17.62 2.88
CA ALA A 204 5.13 -18.42 1.70
C ALA A 204 6.42 -17.96 1.01
N GLY A 205 6.64 -16.65 0.94
CA GLY A 205 7.89 -16.06 0.44
C GLY A 205 9.10 -16.47 1.29
N VAL A 206 8.99 -16.35 2.62
CA VAL A 206 10.08 -16.77 3.54
C VAL A 206 10.32 -18.27 3.43
N TYR A 207 9.26 -19.09 3.37
CA TYR A 207 9.40 -20.53 3.24
C TYR A 207 10.26 -20.93 2.04
N THR A 208 9.93 -20.40 0.86
CA THR A 208 10.64 -20.73 -0.39
C THR A 208 12.04 -20.14 -0.46
N GLN A 209 12.28 -19.00 0.20
CA GLN A 209 13.59 -18.35 0.24
C GLN A 209 14.57 -18.98 1.23
N TYR A 210 14.07 -19.74 2.21
CA TYR A 210 14.87 -20.36 3.27
C TYR A 210 14.77 -21.89 3.25
N ASP A 211 15.02 -22.49 2.08
CA ASP A 211 15.12 -23.94 1.88
C ASP A 211 13.92 -24.73 2.42
N ASP A 212 12.71 -24.26 2.14
CA ASP A 212 11.45 -24.89 2.53
C ASP A 212 11.33 -25.07 4.07
N LYS A 213 11.82 -24.08 4.83
CA LYS A 213 11.75 -24.05 6.31
C LYS A 213 11.18 -22.74 6.84
N LEU A 214 10.18 -22.86 7.71
CA LEU A 214 9.68 -21.74 8.51
C LEU A 214 10.49 -21.59 9.80
N PRO A 215 10.69 -20.36 10.29
CA PRO A 215 11.18 -20.14 11.64
C PRO A 215 10.17 -20.59 12.69
N GLU A 216 10.66 -20.83 13.90
CA GLU A 216 9.80 -21.21 15.04
C GLU A 216 8.97 -20.04 15.55
N LYS A 217 9.53 -18.82 15.57
CA LYS A 217 8.86 -17.64 16.10
C LYS A 217 8.43 -16.69 15.00
N ARG A 218 7.30 -16.01 15.22
CA ARG A 218 6.81 -14.94 14.33
C ARG A 218 7.79 -13.78 14.16
N ILE A 219 8.57 -13.46 15.20
CA ILE A 219 9.54 -12.35 15.16
C ILE A 219 10.63 -12.67 14.13
N ASP A 220 11.17 -13.88 14.19
CA ASP A 220 12.18 -14.38 13.25
C ASP A 220 11.63 -14.42 11.81
N LEU A 221 10.32 -14.65 11.63
CA LEU A 221 9.67 -14.58 10.31
C LEU A 221 9.74 -13.16 9.73
N TYR A 222 9.41 -12.14 10.52
CA TYR A 222 9.49 -10.75 10.07
C TYR A 222 10.94 -10.34 9.78
N GLU A 223 11.88 -10.74 10.65
CA GLU A 223 13.30 -10.50 10.44
C GLU A 223 13.77 -11.08 9.12
N LYS A 224 13.53 -12.38 8.89
CA LYS A 224 13.88 -13.08 7.66
C LYS A 224 13.24 -12.48 6.41
N ALA A 225 11.97 -12.10 6.49
CA ALA A 225 11.29 -11.44 5.37
C ALA A 225 11.99 -10.13 4.99
N ILE A 226 12.29 -9.28 5.97
CA ILE A 226 12.96 -8.00 5.74
C ILE A 226 14.41 -8.21 5.27
N GLU A 227 15.15 -9.15 5.87
CA GLU A 227 16.49 -9.53 5.41
C GLU A 227 16.49 -9.85 3.93
N LYS A 228 15.55 -10.68 3.45
CA LYS A 228 15.47 -11.03 2.02
C LYS A 228 15.06 -9.88 1.13
N MET A 229 14.18 -9.00 1.60
CA MET A 229 13.86 -7.77 0.86
C MET A 229 15.11 -6.88 0.72
N ILE A 230 15.89 -6.73 1.78
CA ILE A 230 17.16 -5.98 1.76
C ILE A 230 18.22 -6.67 0.91
N GLU A 231 18.38 -7.98 1.02
CA GLU A 231 19.32 -8.75 0.18
C GLU A 231 18.99 -8.58 -1.30
N ARG A 232 17.70 -8.66 -1.68
CA ARG A 232 17.28 -8.43 -3.08
C ARG A 232 17.58 -7.01 -3.56
N LEU A 233 17.58 -6.03 -2.66
CA LEU A 233 17.95 -4.65 -2.98
C LEU A 233 19.45 -4.47 -3.18
N VAL A 234 20.26 -5.10 -2.32
CA VAL A 234 21.72 -5.02 -2.38
C VAL A 234 22.26 -5.90 -3.51
N PHE A 235 21.65 -7.06 -3.74
CA PHE A 235 22.05 -8.09 -4.70
C PHE A 235 20.85 -8.53 -5.57
N PRO A 236 20.41 -7.69 -6.52
CA PRO A 236 19.32 -8.07 -7.41
C PRO A 236 19.74 -9.30 -8.24
N CYS A 237 19.17 -10.46 -7.94
CA CYS A 237 19.31 -11.64 -8.78
C CYS A 237 18.45 -11.45 -10.03
N ILE A 238 19.09 -11.40 -11.20
CA ILE A 238 18.82 -12.24 -12.40
C ILE A 238 19.80 -11.81 -13.51
N ASP A 239 20.53 -12.81 -14.02
CA ASP A 239 21.26 -12.86 -15.29
C ASP A 239 22.59 -12.06 -15.46
N ASN A 240 23.70 -12.75 -15.20
CA ASN A 240 25.00 -12.77 -15.89
C ASN A 240 25.61 -11.53 -16.61
N SER A 241 25.20 -10.29 -16.35
CA SER A 241 25.97 -9.14 -16.86
C SER A 241 25.95 -7.86 -16.05
N VAL A 242 25.16 -7.73 -14.98
CA VAL A 242 25.14 -6.46 -14.21
C VAL A 242 25.01 -6.70 -12.71
N ASN A 243 26.07 -7.22 -12.09
CA ASN A 243 26.29 -7.14 -10.64
C ASN A 243 26.74 -5.72 -10.22
N TYR A 244 26.17 -4.67 -10.84
CA TYR A 244 26.70 -3.30 -10.73
C TYR A 244 26.25 -2.62 -9.44
N VAL A 245 25.09 -2.97 -8.84
CA VAL A 245 24.52 -2.19 -7.73
C VAL A 245 25.24 -2.40 -6.38
N SER A 246 25.73 -3.59 -6.04
CA SER A 246 26.52 -3.76 -4.79
C SER A 246 27.98 -3.34 -4.95
N LYS A 247 28.58 -3.64 -6.11
CA LYS A 247 30.03 -3.50 -6.34
C LYS A 247 30.45 -2.09 -6.75
N GLU A 248 29.57 -1.32 -7.38
CA GLU A 248 29.83 0.06 -7.81
C GLU A 248 29.35 1.10 -6.78
N PHE A 249 28.49 0.70 -5.82
CA PHE A 249 27.84 1.63 -4.88
C PHE A 249 28.16 1.41 -3.41
N GLY A 250 28.77 0.28 -3.02
CA GLY A 250 29.14 0.03 -1.62
C GLY A 250 27.94 -0.02 -0.67
N LEU A 251 26.77 -0.46 -1.15
CA LEU A 251 25.58 -0.60 -0.32
C LEU A 251 25.80 -1.68 0.74
N ASN A 252 25.85 -1.26 2.01
CA ASN A 252 25.94 -2.14 3.17
C ASN A 252 24.52 -2.48 3.65
N SER A 253 24.22 -3.76 3.91
CA SER A 253 22.95 -4.17 4.51
C SER A 253 22.65 -3.42 5.81
N THR A 254 23.68 -3.15 6.62
CA THR A 254 23.58 -2.40 7.89
C THR A 254 23.04 -0.98 7.68
N LEU A 255 23.46 -0.32 6.61
CA LEU A 255 22.99 1.03 6.27
C LEU A 255 21.51 0.99 5.88
N ILE A 256 21.12 0.04 5.04
CA ILE A 256 19.71 -0.11 4.62
C ILE A 256 18.81 -0.42 5.82
N TRP A 257 19.24 -1.32 6.71
CA TRP A 257 18.55 -1.60 7.96
C TRP A 257 18.36 -0.33 8.80
N SER A 258 19.41 0.47 8.95
CA SER A 258 19.36 1.72 9.73
C SER A 258 18.39 2.73 9.13
N ILE A 259 18.43 2.92 7.80
CA ILE A 259 17.49 3.79 7.09
C ILE A 259 16.04 3.30 7.29
N MET A 260 15.79 2.00 7.15
CA MET A 260 14.45 1.43 7.30
C MET A 260 13.91 1.58 8.73
N GLN A 261 14.76 1.42 9.74
CA GLN A 261 14.42 1.64 11.13
C GLN A 261 14.02 3.10 11.40
N GLU A 262 14.82 4.07 10.94
CA GLU A 262 14.52 5.51 11.11
C GLU A 262 13.23 5.91 10.38
N ILE A 263 13.01 5.40 9.16
CA ILE A 263 11.76 5.64 8.42
C ILE A 263 10.57 5.03 9.17
N ALA A 264 10.71 3.82 9.70
CA ALA A 264 9.65 3.14 10.43
C ALA A 264 9.29 3.88 11.72
N GLU A 265 10.28 4.35 12.47
CA GLU A 265 10.07 5.19 13.66
C GLU A 265 9.31 6.47 13.31
N TYR A 266 9.77 7.18 12.27
CA TYR A 266 9.11 8.39 11.79
C TYR A 266 7.64 8.11 11.44
N LEU A 267 7.38 7.11 10.61
CA LEU A 267 6.03 6.72 10.19
C LEU A 267 5.17 6.18 11.33
N HIS A 268 5.76 5.59 12.37
CA HIS A 268 5.01 5.10 13.52
C HIS A 268 4.53 6.25 14.41
N SER A 269 5.30 7.33 14.48
CA SER A 269 4.94 8.54 15.23
C SER A 269 3.99 9.49 14.48
N LYS A 270 3.70 9.24 13.20
CA LYS A 270 2.93 10.13 12.32
C LYS A 270 1.79 9.37 11.64
N VAL A 271 0.60 9.98 11.61
CA VAL A 271 -0.54 9.46 10.82
C VAL A 271 -0.33 9.71 9.32
N GLU A 272 0.54 10.65 8.95
CA GLU A 272 0.84 11.00 7.56
C GLU A 272 1.80 9.98 6.92
N GLY A 273 1.73 9.83 5.60
CA GLY A 273 2.73 9.04 4.86
C GLY A 273 4.08 9.77 4.77
N LEU A 274 5.11 9.04 4.38
CA LEU A 274 6.47 9.52 4.23
C LEU A 274 6.59 10.33 2.94
N SER A 275 6.66 11.66 3.02
CA SER A 275 6.93 12.49 1.83
C SER A 275 8.32 12.20 1.25
N GLU A 276 8.49 12.38 -0.06
CA GLU A 276 9.79 12.21 -0.71
C GLU A 276 10.88 13.11 -0.08
N LYS A 277 10.51 14.33 0.32
CA LYS A 277 11.43 15.24 1.02
C LYS A 277 11.94 14.64 2.32
N VAL A 278 11.04 14.12 3.15
CA VAL A 278 11.42 13.49 4.44
C VAL A 278 12.24 12.22 4.20
N LEU A 279 11.91 11.44 3.18
CA LEU A 279 12.70 10.27 2.78
C LEU A 279 14.14 10.69 2.42
N GLN A 280 14.31 11.70 1.57
CA GLN A 280 15.62 12.25 1.20
C GLN A 280 16.41 12.75 2.43
N GLU A 281 15.76 13.49 3.33
CA GLU A 281 16.37 14.01 4.56
C GLU A 281 16.82 12.88 5.49
N THR A 282 15.99 11.85 5.65
CA THR A 282 16.27 10.68 6.49
C THR A 282 17.44 9.88 5.94
N ILE A 283 17.42 9.57 4.64
CA ILE A 283 18.54 8.88 3.96
C ILE A 283 19.83 9.68 4.09
N ARG A 284 19.78 11.00 3.84
CA ARG A 284 20.95 11.86 3.94
C ARG A 284 21.54 11.85 5.35
N LYS A 285 20.70 11.93 6.39
CA LYS A 285 21.12 11.83 7.80
C LYS A 285 21.86 10.51 8.06
N CYS A 286 21.25 9.38 7.71
CA CYS A 286 21.86 8.06 7.91
C CYS A 286 23.18 7.89 7.16
N LEU A 287 23.30 8.43 5.94
CA LEU A 287 24.53 8.39 5.16
C LEU A 287 25.67 9.18 5.83
N ILE A 288 25.40 10.39 6.31
CA ILE A 288 26.39 11.22 7.02
C ILE A 288 26.86 10.53 8.31
N ASP A 289 25.92 9.97 9.07
CA ASP A 289 26.22 9.23 10.30
C ASP A 289 27.08 8.00 10.01
N TYR A 290 26.77 7.27 8.94
CA TYR A 290 27.55 6.10 8.49
C TYR A 290 28.98 6.50 8.12
N GLN A 291 29.17 7.51 7.27
CA GLN A 291 30.50 7.99 6.87
C GLN A 291 31.37 8.40 8.05
N THR A 292 30.77 9.09 9.02
CA THR A 292 31.48 9.58 10.22
C THR A 292 32.02 8.43 11.08
N ARG A 293 31.33 7.28 11.09
CA ARG A 293 31.69 6.11 11.92
C ARG A 293 32.61 5.12 11.20
N SER A 294 32.31 4.80 9.93
CA SER A 294 33.07 3.79 9.18
C SER A 294 34.43 4.30 8.69
N SER A 295 34.65 5.63 8.69
CA SER A 295 35.79 6.26 8.02
C SER A 295 35.91 5.89 6.53
N GLU A 296 34.83 5.36 5.93
CA GLU A 296 34.75 5.00 4.53
C GLU A 296 34.21 6.19 3.73
N ASN A 297 34.87 6.50 2.62
CA ASN A 297 34.36 7.49 1.67
C ASN A 297 33.27 6.85 0.81
N LEU A 298 32.17 7.59 0.58
CA LEU A 298 31.17 7.19 -0.39
C LEU A 298 31.80 7.14 -1.78
N LEU A 299 31.37 6.16 -2.58
CA LEU A 299 31.85 5.99 -3.96
C LEU A 299 31.30 7.05 -4.93
N MET A 300 30.37 7.90 -4.49
CA MET A 300 29.80 9.01 -5.24
C MET A 300 29.42 10.19 -4.34
N SER A 301 28.95 11.27 -4.95
CA SER A 301 28.43 12.42 -4.22
C SER A 301 27.25 12.00 -3.33
N LEU A 302 27.11 12.66 -2.18
CA LEU A 302 26.02 12.40 -1.24
C LEU A 302 24.64 12.56 -1.91
N ASP A 303 24.49 13.57 -2.77
CA ASP A 303 23.22 13.85 -3.44
C ASP A 303 22.85 12.77 -4.47
N ASP A 304 23.82 12.29 -5.26
CA ASP A 304 23.60 11.19 -6.20
C ASP A 304 23.22 9.89 -5.48
N PHE A 305 23.84 9.64 -4.32
CA PHE A 305 23.54 8.45 -3.50
C PHE A 305 22.12 8.53 -2.93
N VAL A 306 21.74 9.68 -2.37
CA VAL A 306 20.39 9.92 -1.83
C VAL A 306 19.35 9.72 -2.92
N ALA A 307 19.53 10.32 -4.10
CA ALA A 307 18.60 10.20 -5.22
C ALA A 307 18.38 8.74 -5.64
N LYS A 308 19.47 7.96 -5.74
CA LYS A 308 19.39 6.53 -6.08
C LYS A 308 18.69 5.71 -5.01
N LEU A 309 18.99 5.93 -3.74
CA LEU A 309 18.29 5.23 -2.65
C LEU A 309 16.80 5.55 -2.63
N VAL A 310 16.42 6.80 -2.89
CA VAL A 310 15.01 7.20 -3.02
C VAL A 310 14.32 6.38 -4.11
N ASP A 311 14.91 6.29 -5.31
CA ASP A 311 14.34 5.51 -6.41
C ASP A 311 14.25 4.00 -6.07
N ILE A 312 15.26 3.46 -5.40
CA ILE A 312 15.28 2.07 -4.95
C ILE A 312 14.14 1.80 -3.98
N PHE A 313 13.98 2.63 -2.95
CA PHE A 313 12.93 2.47 -1.95
C PHE A 313 11.53 2.67 -2.54
N LYS A 314 11.36 3.58 -3.51
CA LYS A 314 10.08 3.85 -4.18
C LYS A 314 9.65 2.72 -5.11
N TYR A 315 10.55 2.18 -5.91
CA TYR A 315 10.16 1.36 -7.08
C TYR A 315 10.71 -0.07 -7.08
N GLN A 316 11.79 -0.36 -6.37
CA GLN A 316 12.51 -1.63 -6.52
C GLN A 316 12.46 -2.50 -5.27
N ALA A 317 12.26 -1.89 -4.11
CA ALA A 317 12.28 -2.56 -2.83
C ALA A 317 11.08 -3.47 -2.57
N GLY A 318 9.93 -3.16 -3.14
CA GLY A 318 8.66 -3.74 -2.69
C GLY A 318 8.44 -3.53 -1.18
N LEU A 319 9.06 -2.49 -0.60
CA LEU A 319 8.97 -2.16 0.83
C LEU A 319 7.96 -1.06 1.08
N PHE A 320 7.83 -0.13 0.14
CA PHE A 320 6.90 0.98 0.20
C PHE A 320 5.87 0.90 -0.92
N ASN A 321 4.64 1.32 -0.60
CA ASN A 321 3.60 1.64 -1.56
C ASN A 321 3.38 3.16 -1.58
N GLU A 322 2.93 3.68 -2.72
CA GLU A 322 2.47 5.06 -2.83
C GLU A 322 1.27 5.29 -1.89
N PHE A 323 1.30 6.42 -1.19
CA PHE A 323 0.30 6.87 -0.24
C PHE A 323 0.04 8.37 -0.46
N GLY A 324 -0.87 8.74 -1.35
CA GLY A 324 -0.97 10.14 -1.76
C GLY A 324 0.06 10.53 -2.82
N GLN A 325 0.01 11.79 -3.28
CA GLN A 325 1.00 12.31 -4.20
C GLN A 325 2.36 12.48 -3.50
N ASN A 326 3.40 11.86 -4.05
CA ASN A 326 4.80 11.92 -3.57
C ASN A 326 4.97 11.56 -2.08
N SER A 327 4.12 10.66 -1.57
CA SER A 327 4.20 10.15 -0.22
C SER A 327 4.06 8.63 -0.22
N PHE A 328 4.67 7.98 0.77
CA PHE A 328 4.88 6.53 0.78
C PHE A 328 4.57 5.92 2.15
N ARG A 329 4.15 4.66 2.19
CA ARG A 329 3.98 3.88 3.42
C ARG A 329 4.50 2.47 3.24
N PHE A 330 4.86 1.80 4.33
CA PHE A 330 5.25 0.39 4.24
C PHE A 330 4.12 -0.44 3.65
N ILE A 331 4.46 -1.44 2.81
CA ILE A 331 3.48 -2.38 2.24
C ILE A 331 2.70 -3.09 3.36
N HIS A 332 3.36 -3.37 4.48
CA HIS A 332 2.74 -4.00 5.64
C HIS A 332 3.01 -3.21 6.93
N ARG A 333 1.94 -2.91 7.68
CA ARG A 333 2.05 -2.20 8.97
C ARG A 333 2.89 -2.97 9.98
N THR A 334 2.78 -4.30 10.03
CA THR A 334 3.61 -5.12 10.93
C THR A 334 5.11 -5.02 10.64
N PHE A 335 5.54 -4.83 9.39
CA PHE A 335 6.95 -4.57 9.11
C PHE A 335 7.38 -3.21 9.64
N GLN A 336 6.53 -2.18 9.47
CA GLN A 336 6.75 -0.87 10.08
C GLN A 336 6.85 -0.99 11.61
N GLU A 337 5.93 -1.69 12.27
CA GLU A 337 5.93 -1.88 13.73
C GLU A 337 7.17 -2.64 14.20
N TYR A 338 7.56 -3.70 13.48
CA TYR A 338 8.77 -4.45 13.79
C TYR A 338 10.04 -3.60 13.64
N LEU A 339 10.16 -2.84 12.55
CA LEU A 339 11.29 -1.96 12.31
C LEU A 339 11.35 -0.79 13.30
N ALA A 340 10.20 -0.23 13.67
CA ALA A 340 10.12 0.80 14.72
C ALA A 340 10.51 0.22 16.09
N ALA A 341 10.09 -1.00 16.42
CA ALA A 341 10.53 -1.66 17.65
C ALA A 341 12.04 -1.92 17.63
N LYS A 342 12.60 -2.34 16.49
CA LYS A 342 14.05 -2.48 16.31
C LYS A 342 14.77 -1.12 16.38
N SER A 343 14.16 -0.04 15.91
CA SER A 343 14.74 1.31 16.01
C SER A 343 14.85 1.79 17.46
N ILE A 344 14.02 1.29 18.38
CA ILE A 344 14.14 1.58 19.82
C ILE A 344 15.42 0.95 20.39
N ILE A 345 15.72 -0.29 19.99
CA ILE A 345 16.85 -1.08 20.49
C ILE A 345 18.15 -0.72 19.77
N TYR A 346 18.09 -0.47 18.46
CA TYR A 346 19.23 -0.24 17.60
C TYR A 346 19.17 1.15 16.98
N SER A 347 20.33 1.80 16.84
CA SER A 347 20.46 3.02 16.07
C SER A 347 21.74 3.00 15.26
N ASN A 348 21.60 3.21 13.94
CA ASN A 348 22.72 3.23 13.01
C ASN A 348 23.62 1.97 13.12
N GLY A 349 23.01 0.79 13.22
CA GLY A 349 23.69 -0.51 13.29
C GLY A 349 24.30 -0.88 14.65
N SER A 350 24.12 -0.06 15.69
CA SER A 350 24.62 -0.32 17.04
C SER A 350 23.47 -0.44 18.05
N GLU A 351 23.60 -1.36 19.00
CA GLU A 351 22.67 -1.50 20.12
C GLU A 351 22.77 -0.28 21.05
N ARG A 352 21.63 0.28 21.45
CA ARG A 352 21.57 1.38 22.42
C ARG A 352 21.82 0.85 23.82
N SER A 353 22.29 1.72 24.72
CA SER A 353 22.39 1.35 26.14
C SER A 353 21.01 1.14 26.76
N GLU A 354 20.91 0.30 27.78
CA GLU A 354 19.67 0.04 28.51
C GLU A 354 19.02 1.34 29.02
N ASP A 355 19.82 2.29 29.52
CA ASP A 355 19.35 3.60 29.98
C ASP A 355 18.68 4.40 28.85
N MET A 356 19.24 4.39 27.63
CA MET A 356 18.64 5.07 26.48
C MET A 356 17.34 4.40 26.06
N ILE A 357 17.31 3.07 26.04
CA ILE A 357 16.10 2.31 25.69
C ILE A 357 14.98 2.66 26.68
N TYR A 358 15.29 2.72 27.98
CA TYR A 358 14.32 3.04 29.01
C TYR A 358 13.76 4.46 28.87
N GLU A 359 14.62 5.46 28.60
CA GLU A 359 14.16 6.84 28.41
C GLU A 359 13.27 6.98 27.16
N ILE A 360 13.57 6.27 26.08
CA ILE A 360 12.75 6.29 24.84
C ILE A 360 11.38 5.63 25.05
N ILE A 361 11.32 4.52 25.80
CA ILE A 361 10.04 3.86 26.12
C ILE A 361 9.16 4.75 27.01
N LYS A 362 9.78 5.62 27.82
CA LYS A 362 9.08 6.48 28.78
C LYS A 362 8.55 7.78 28.15
N SER A 363 9.22 8.30 27.12
CA SER A 363 8.79 9.49 26.35
C SER A 363 7.62 9.19 25.45
#